data_AF-A0A7K3G7G0-F1
#
_entry.id   AF-A0A7K3G7G0-F1
#
_cell.length_a   1.000
_cell.length_b   1.000
_cell.length_c   1.000
_cell.angle_alpha   90.00
_cell.angle_beta   90.00
_cell.angle_gamma   90.00
#
_symmetry.space_group_name_H-M   'P 1'
#
loop_
_entity.id
_entity.type
_entity.pdbx_description
1 polymer ?
#
loop_
_entity_poly.entity_id
_entity_poly.type
_entity_poly.pdbx_seq_one_letter_code
_entity_poly.pdbx_strand_id
1 'polypeptide(L)'
;MDPAARDAAEEASAFSHPAVAPDATAAYGDHPDQVVDFYAPRDGRDRAPLVVALHGGAWRAPYDRAHLSPFADFLARRGFAVASVEYRRGGGLPRQGGTAPVAGRWPETFDDVAAALDAVPELAAAHLPRADTGRIVLTGHSAGGQLALWAAARHVLPAGSPWRLPAPPP
;
A
#
# COMPACT_ATOMS: atom_id res chain seq x y z
N MET A 1 16.49 -11.00 -24.69
CA MET A 1 16.32 -11.57 -23.34
C MET A 1 15.01 -12.35 -23.34
N ASP A 2 14.99 -13.57 -22.81
CA ASP A 2 13.75 -14.35 -22.68
C ASP A 2 12.79 -13.64 -21.70
N PRO A 3 11.55 -13.32 -22.09
CA PRO A 3 10.57 -12.67 -21.21
C PRO A 3 10.33 -13.44 -19.90
N ALA A 4 10.29 -14.77 -19.94
CA ALA A 4 10.06 -15.57 -18.74
C ALA A 4 11.24 -15.48 -17.76
N ALA A 5 12.47 -15.45 -18.27
CA ALA A 5 13.66 -15.25 -17.47
C ALA A 5 13.72 -13.85 -16.83
N ARG A 6 13.21 -12.81 -17.53
CA ARG A 6 13.10 -11.46 -16.97
C ARG A 6 12.08 -11.41 -15.84
N ASP A 7 10.90 -11.95 -16.04
CA ASP A 7 9.83 -11.96 -15.03
C ASP A 7 10.26 -12.71 -13.76
N ALA A 8 10.96 -13.85 -13.91
CA ALA A 8 11.51 -14.60 -12.80
C ALA A 8 12.63 -13.82 -12.06
N ALA A 9 13.47 -13.09 -12.77
CA ALA A 9 14.50 -12.24 -12.17
C ALA A 9 13.89 -11.04 -11.41
N GLU A 10 12.82 -10.44 -11.96
CA GLU A 10 12.06 -9.38 -11.30
C GLU A 10 11.39 -9.89 -10.02
N GLU A 11 10.80 -11.09 -10.06
CA GLU A 11 10.22 -11.75 -8.89
C GLU A 11 11.28 -12.07 -7.82
N ALA A 12 12.41 -12.65 -8.22
CA ALA A 12 13.53 -12.92 -7.31
C ALA A 12 14.07 -11.63 -6.67
N SER A 13 14.13 -10.54 -7.44
CA SER A 13 14.54 -9.23 -6.94
C SER A 13 13.54 -8.68 -5.93
N ALA A 14 12.23 -8.85 -6.13
CA ALA A 14 11.19 -8.36 -5.23
C ALA A 14 11.26 -8.99 -3.83
N PHE A 15 11.69 -10.25 -3.73
CA PHE A 15 11.84 -10.99 -2.47
C PHE A 15 13.29 -11.14 -1.99
N SER A 16 14.23 -10.42 -2.60
CA SER A 16 15.66 -10.56 -2.31
C SER A 16 16.08 -10.04 -0.93
N HIS A 17 15.23 -9.25 -0.27
CA HIS A 17 15.47 -8.73 1.07
C HIS A 17 14.57 -9.42 2.10
N PRO A 18 15.10 -9.77 3.29
CA PRO A 18 14.30 -10.38 4.34
C PRO A 18 13.22 -9.39 4.82
N ALA A 19 12.00 -9.89 5.02
CA ALA A 19 10.91 -9.08 5.53
C ALA A 19 11.25 -8.52 6.92
N VAL A 20 10.81 -7.29 7.18
CA VAL A 20 10.95 -6.61 8.47
C VAL A 20 9.58 -6.54 9.13
N ALA A 21 9.49 -6.98 10.39
CA ALA A 21 8.23 -6.91 11.13
C ALA A 21 7.82 -5.45 11.39
N PRO A 22 6.52 -5.10 11.27
CA PRO A 22 6.02 -3.80 11.65
C PRO A 22 6.03 -3.61 13.17
N ASP A 23 5.98 -2.36 13.63
CA ASP A 23 5.82 -2.04 15.06
C ASP A 23 4.37 -2.26 15.52
N ALA A 24 3.41 -2.05 14.63
CA ALA A 24 2.00 -2.33 14.85
C ALA A 24 1.29 -2.64 13.53
N THR A 25 0.18 -3.37 13.60
CA THR A 25 -0.74 -3.59 12.48
C THR A 25 -2.15 -3.24 12.94
N ALA A 26 -2.91 -2.51 12.13
CA ALA A 26 -4.31 -2.21 12.40
C ALA A 26 -5.18 -2.49 11.18
N ALA A 27 -6.42 -2.89 11.42
CA ALA A 27 -7.40 -3.09 10.35
C ALA A 27 -8.08 -1.76 9.99
N TYR A 28 -8.33 -1.56 8.69
CA TYR A 28 -9.18 -0.47 8.19
C TYR A 28 -10.54 -1.01 7.67
N GLY A 29 -10.76 -2.32 7.72
CA GLY A 29 -12.00 -2.99 7.36
C GLY A 29 -12.03 -4.44 7.84
N ASP A 30 -13.09 -5.18 7.50
CA ASP A 30 -13.36 -6.52 8.03
C ASP A 30 -12.60 -7.65 7.31
N HIS A 31 -12.09 -7.40 6.10
CA HIS A 31 -11.39 -8.42 5.33
C HIS A 31 -9.94 -8.61 5.86
N PRO A 32 -9.37 -9.83 5.87
CA PRO A 32 -8.00 -10.06 6.36
C PRO A 32 -6.90 -9.25 5.65
N ASP A 33 -7.11 -8.93 4.37
CA ASP A 33 -6.21 -8.05 3.58
C ASP A 33 -6.47 -6.55 3.85
N GLN A 34 -7.50 -6.16 4.61
CA GLN A 34 -7.80 -4.76 4.90
C GLN A 34 -7.04 -4.26 6.14
N VAL A 35 -5.70 -4.25 6.03
CA VAL A 35 -4.78 -3.90 7.12
C VAL A 35 -3.71 -2.89 6.70
N VAL A 36 -3.21 -2.15 7.69
CA VAL A 36 -2.06 -1.25 7.57
C VAL A 36 -1.00 -1.66 8.58
N ASP A 37 0.23 -1.79 8.10
CA ASP A 37 1.42 -1.98 8.94
C ASP A 37 2.09 -0.63 9.21
N PHE A 38 2.45 -0.38 10.47
CA PHE A 38 3.05 0.87 10.91
C PHE A 38 4.51 0.68 11.30
N TYR A 39 5.36 1.60 10.84
CA TYR A 39 6.78 1.67 11.17
C TYR A 39 7.10 3.04 11.76
N ALA A 40 7.56 3.05 13.01
CA ALA A 40 7.86 4.26 13.76
C ALA A 40 9.20 4.88 13.33
N PRO A 41 9.30 6.23 13.25
CA PRO A 41 10.56 6.89 12.95
C PRO A 41 11.62 6.53 13.99
N ARG A 42 12.79 6.11 13.54
CA ARG A 42 13.85 5.56 14.43
C ARG A 42 14.79 6.62 15.00
N ASP A 43 14.75 7.85 14.50
CA ASP A 43 15.65 8.93 14.90
C ASP A 43 15.13 9.80 16.06
N GLY A 44 13.97 9.44 16.62
CA GLY A 44 13.42 10.10 17.79
C GLY A 44 12.73 11.44 17.52
N ARG A 45 12.60 11.88 16.27
CA ARG A 45 11.96 13.15 15.96
C ARG A 45 10.45 13.14 16.23
N ASP A 46 9.93 14.29 16.61
CA ASP A 46 8.50 14.56 16.64
C ASP A 46 8.03 15.19 15.33
N ARG A 47 6.73 15.07 15.05
CA ARG A 47 6.10 15.58 13.82
C ARG A 47 6.79 15.07 12.54
N ALA A 48 7.16 13.79 12.53
CA ALA A 48 7.72 13.11 11.39
C ALA A 48 6.72 13.11 10.22
N PRO A 49 7.13 13.45 8.98
CA PRO A 49 6.25 13.29 7.83
C PRO A 49 5.79 11.84 7.70
N LEU A 50 4.51 11.64 7.39
CA LEU A 50 3.91 10.32 7.21
C LEU A 50 4.05 9.91 5.75
N VAL A 51 4.68 8.76 5.50
CA VAL A 51 4.72 8.12 4.19
C VAL A 51 3.69 6.99 4.18
N VAL A 52 2.73 7.08 3.26
CA VAL A 52 1.79 5.99 2.98
C VAL A 52 2.32 5.22 1.78
N ALA A 53 2.57 3.94 1.95
CA ALA A 53 3.23 3.10 0.96
C ALA A 53 2.27 2.03 0.42
N LEU A 54 2.12 1.97 -0.91
CA LEU A 54 1.32 0.98 -1.63
C LEU A 54 2.25 0.03 -2.37
N HIS A 55 2.12 -1.27 -2.10
CA HIS A 55 2.99 -2.29 -2.67
C HIS A 55 2.70 -2.57 -4.16
N GLY A 56 3.65 -3.17 -4.84
CA GLY A 56 3.54 -3.55 -6.25
C GLY A 56 2.99 -4.97 -6.44
N GLY A 57 3.40 -5.62 -7.53
CA GLY A 57 3.11 -7.03 -7.79
C GLY A 57 1.93 -7.30 -8.71
N ALA A 58 1.60 -6.34 -9.60
CA ALA A 58 0.50 -6.45 -10.56
C ALA A 58 -0.83 -6.91 -9.93
N TRP A 59 -1.07 -6.49 -8.67
CA TRP A 59 -2.25 -6.86 -7.90
C TRP A 59 -2.46 -8.38 -7.73
N ARG A 60 -1.40 -9.20 -7.85
CA ARG A 60 -1.46 -10.66 -7.75
C ARG A 60 -1.23 -11.11 -6.31
N ALA A 61 -1.92 -12.17 -5.89
CA ALA A 61 -1.87 -12.74 -4.54
C ALA A 61 -0.47 -12.94 -3.92
N PRO A 62 0.59 -13.37 -4.64
CA PRO A 62 1.90 -13.63 -4.02
C PRO A 62 2.61 -12.39 -3.47
N TYR A 63 2.22 -11.18 -3.90
CA TYR A 63 2.90 -9.95 -3.55
C TYR A 63 2.06 -9.15 -2.57
N ASP A 64 2.41 -9.25 -1.29
CA ASP A 64 1.74 -8.56 -0.18
C ASP A 64 2.56 -7.38 0.37
N ARG A 65 2.03 -6.62 1.32
CA ARG A 65 2.78 -5.54 1.96
C ARG A 65 4.12 -6.01 2.57
N ALA A 66 4.32 -7.29 2.88
CA ALA A 66 5.54 -7.78 3.49
C ALA A 66 6.76 -7.68 2.56
N HIS A 67 6.60 -7.81 1.23
CA HIS A 67 7.73 -7.58 0.31
C HIS A 67 8.18 -6.11 0.23
N LEU A 68 7.30 -5.17 0.60
CA LEU A 68 7.64 -3.75 0.71
C LEU A 68 8.22 -3.38 2.08
N SER A 69 8.14 -4.27 3.08
CA SER A 69 8.59 -3.99 4.45
C SER A 69 10.05 -3.53 4.57
N PRO A 70 11.03 -4.01 3.76
CA PRO A 70 12.40 -3.49 3.84
C PRO A 70 12.50 -2.01 3.41
N PHE A 71 11.66 -1.59 2.47
CA PHE A 71 11.57 -0.18 2.07
C PHE A 71 10.89 0.67 3.14
N ALA A 72 9.83 0.17 3.76
CA ALA A 72 9.17 0.84 4.87
C ALA A 72 10.14 1.04 6.06
N ASP A 73 10.89 0.00 6.42
CA ASP A 73 11.92 0.06 7.45
C ASP A 73 13.06 1.02 7.08
N PHE A 74 13.52 1.00 5.83
CA PHE A 74 14.50 1.97 5.33
C PHE A 74 14.02 3.39 5.59
N LEU A 75 12.79 3.74 5.20
CA LEU A 75 12.22 5.08 5.43
C LEU A 75 12.10 5.42 6.91
N ALA A 76 11.67 4.46 7.75
CA ALA A 76 11.60 4.63 9.19
C ALA A 76 12.97 5.00 9.79
N ARG A 77 14.05 4.36 9.32
CA ARG A 77 15.44 4.70 9.70
C ARG A 77 15.91 6.07 9.20
N ARG A 78 15.23 6.69 8.22
CA ARG A 78 15.47 8.07 7.76
C ARG A 78 14.61 9.11 8.52
N GLY A 79 13.87 8.69 9.54
CA GLY A 79 13.04 9.59 10.35
C GLY A 79 11.67 9.89 9.71
N PHE A 80 11.16 9.00 8.88
CA PHE A 80 9.76 9.04 8.43
C PHE A 80 8.89 8.14 9.31
N ALA A 81 7.65 8.56 9.54
CA ALA A 81 6.60 7.65 9.96
C ALA A 81 6.09 6.92 8.72
N VAL A 82 5.85 5.61 8.77
CA VAL A 82 5.41 4.85 7.58
C VAL A 82 4.17 4.03 7.87
N ALA A 83 3.17 4.16 6.99
CA ALA A 83 1.97 3.33 6.93
C ALA A 83 2.01 2.51 5.63
N SER A 84 2.29 1.22 5.72
CA SER A 84 2.34 0.29 4.59
C SER A 84 0.99 -0.42 4.46
N VAL A 85 0.25 -0.08 3.41
CA VAL A 85 -1.14 -0.52 3.21
C VAL A 85 -1.17 -1.85 2.45
N GLU A 86 -1.93 -2.81 2.97
CA GLU A 86 -2.41 -3.97 2.22
C GLU A 86 -3.76 -3.65 1.56
N TYR A 87 -4.10 -4.35 0.49
CA TYR A 87 -5.43 -4.27 -0.13
C TYR A 87 -5.79 -5.61 -0.76
N ARG A 88 -7.09 -5.89 -0.95
CA ARG A 88 -7.53 -7.11 -1.63
C ARG A 88 -6.90 -7.19 -3.02
N ARG A 89 -6.11 -8.25 -3.20
CA ARG A 89 -5.49 -8.64 -4.47
C ARG A 89 -6.39 -9.58 -5.25
N GLY A 90 -6.05 -9.79 -6.51
CA GLY A 90 -6.64 -10.86 -7.29
C GLY A 90 -6.27 -12.22 -6.69
N GLY A 91 -7.29 -13.06 -6.50
CA GLY A 91 -7.13 -14.43 -6.01
C GLY A 91 -7.01 -15.45 -7.15
N GLY A 92 -6.92 -16.74 -6.81
CA GLY A 92 -7.11 -17.83 -7.76
C GLY A 92 -8.58 -18.01 -8.14
N LEU A 93 -9.23 -16.99 -8.71
CA LEU A 93 -10.50 -17.23 -9.38
C LEU A 93 -10.20 -18.00 -10.68
N PRO A 94 -10.94 -19.08 -10.99
CA PRO A 94 -10.83 -19.69 -12.31
C PRO A 94 -11.39 -18.70 -13.33
N ARG A 95 -10.53 -17.92 -14.02
CA ARG A 95 -10.95 -17.31 -15.28
C ARG A 95 -10.96 -18.42 -16.31
N GLN A 96 -12.09 -18.57 -17.03
CA GLN A 96 -12.18 -19.14 -18.38
C GLN A 96 -10.91 -19.90 -18.83
N GLY A 97 -10.70 -21.11 -18.30
CA GLY A 97 -9.66 -22.05 -18.76
C GLY A 97 -8.19 -21.76 -18.46
N GLY A 98 -7.80 -20.77 -17.65
CA GLY A 98 -6.40 -20.45 -17.33
C GLY A 98 -5.94 -20.85 -15.91
N THR A 99 -4.65 -21.12 -15.73
CA THR A 99 -4.01 -21.46 -14.43
C THR A 99 -3.26 -20.30 -13.77
N ALA A 100 -3.17 -19.14 -14.43
CA ALA A 100 -2.47 -17.97 -13.90
C ALA A 100 -3.25 -17.27 -12.77
N PRO A 101 -2.58 -16.73 -11.73
CA PRO A 101 -3.24 -15.93 -10.70
C PRO A 101 -3.97 -14.73 -11.32
N VAL A 102 -5.20 -14.44 -10.90
CA VAL A 102 -5.91 -13.25 -11.37
C VAL A 102 -5.23 -12.02 -10.81
N ALA A 103 -5.02 -11.01 -11.66
CA ALA A 103 -4.54 -9.70 -11.26
C ALA A 103 -5.73 -8.85 -10.79
N GLY A 104 -5.67 -8.36 -9.54
CA GLY A 104 -6.63 -7.44 -8.95
C GLY A 104 -8.05 -8.00 -8.79
N ARG A 105 -8.89 -7.24 -8.09
CA ARG A 105 -10.34 -7.44 -8.06
C ARG A 105 -11.00 -6.09 -8.30
N TRP A 106 -11.69 -5.98 -9.44
CA TRP A 106 -12.48 -4.78 -9.73
C TRP A 106 -13.90 -5.00 -9.23
N PRO A 107 -14.47 -4.10 -8.39
CA PRO A 107 -13.90 -2.83 -7.91
C PRO A 107 -13.09 -2.90 -6.59
N GLU A 108 -13.01 -4.06 -5.95
CA GLU A 108 -12.60 -4.23 -4.54
C GLU A 108 -11.21 -3.67 -4.20
N THR A 109 -10.24 -3.78 -5.11
CA THR A 109 -8.90 -3.20 -4.89
C THR A 109 -8.97 -1.67 -4.75
N PHE A 110 -9.84 -1.02 -5.52
CA PHE A 110 -10.01 0.44 -5.46
C PHE A 110 -10.83 0.86 -4.24
N ASP A 111 -11.85 0.08 -3.87
CA ASP A 111 -12.60 0.26 -2.62
C ASP A 111 -11.67 0.20 -1.42
N ASP A 112 -10.76 -0.77 -1.41
CA ASP A 112 -9.81 -0.97 -0.32
C ASP A 112 -8.78 0.15 -0.21
N VAL A 113 -8.19 0.58 -1.32
CA VAL A 113 -7.22 1.68 -1.29
C VAL A 113 -7.91 2.99 -0.90
N ALA A 114 -9.14 3.24 -1.36
CA ALA A 114 -9.90 4.40 -0.92
C ALA A 114 -10.18 4.36 0.59
N ALA A 115 -10.72 3.25 1.09
CA ALA A 115 -11.02 3.07 2.51
C ALA A 115 -9.77 3.16 3.39
N ALA A 116 -8.65 2.56 2.95
CA ALA A 116 -7.39 2.64 3.66
C ALA A 116 -6.91 4.08 3.79
N LEU A 117 -6.88 4.85 2.69
CA LEU A 117 -6.40 6.25 2.75
C LEU A 117 -7.32 7.15 3.59
N ASP A 118 -8.62 6.88 3.61
CA ASP A 118 -9.56 7.63 4.45
C ASP A 118 -9.35 7.32 5.94
N ALA A 119 -8.94 6.08 6.29
CA ALA A 119 -8.68 5.65 7.66
C ALA A 119 -7.26 5.96 8.18
N VAL A 120 -6.26 6.03 7.30
CA VAL A 120 -4.84 6.16 7.67
C VAL A 120 -4.56 7.36 8.59
N PRO A 121 -5.13 8.56 8.42
CA PRO A 121 -4.85 9.67 9.34
C PRO A 121 -5.20 9.36 10.80
N GLU A 122 -6.34 8.71 11.04
CA GLU A 122 -6.77 8.32 12.39
C GLU A 122 -5.93 7.15 12.93
N LEU A 123 -5.73 6.11 12.12
CA LEU A 123 -4.92 4.96 12.51
C LEU A 123 -3.46 5.36 12.79
N ALA A 124 -2.88 6.24 11.98
CA ALA A 124 -1.52 6.74 12.19
C ALA A 124 -1.42 7.58 13.46
N ALA A 125 -2.43 8.40 13.79
CA ALA A 125 -2.45 9.12 15.06
C ALA A 125 -2.46 8.18 16.28
N ALA A 126 -3.14 7.03 16.18
CA ALA A 126 -3.20 6.03 17.23
C ALA A 126 -1.92 5.17 17.35
N HIS A 127 -1.32 4.78 16.23
CA HIS A 127 -0.21 3.82 16.20
C HIS A 127 1.18 4.46 16.00
N LEU A 128 1.24 5.70 15.52
CA LEU A 128 2.46 6.45 15.25
C LEU A 128 2.37 7.84 15.92
N PRO A 129 2.45 7.96 17.25
CA PRO A 129 2.22 9.22 17.98
C PRO A 129 3.20 10.35 17.64
N ARG A 130 4.30 10.04 16.94
CA ARG A 130 5.28 11.03 16.46
C ARG A 130 5.05 11.45 15.00
N ALA A 131 4.06 10.90 14.31
CA ALA A 131 3.73 11.27 12.94
C ALA A 131 3.00 12.61 12.88
N ASP A 132 3.26 13.37 11.82
CA ASP A 132 2.48 14.53 11.43
C ASP A 132 1.51 14.12 10.31
N THR A 133 0.25 13.87 10.68
CA THR A 133 -0.80 13.47 9.75
C THR A 133 -1.29 14.61 8.86
N GLY A 134 -0.80 15.84 9.07
CA GLY A 134 -0.94 16.96 8.13
C GLY A 134 0.18 17.06 7.09
N ARG A 135 1.14 16.11 7.09
CA ARG A 135 2.25 16.05 6.14
C ARG A 135 2.39 14.65 5.56
N ILE A 136 1.46 14.30 4.67
CA ILE A 136 1.37 12.98 4.07
C ILE A 136 2.07 12.97 2.70
N VAL A 137 2.87 11.92 2.47
CA VAL A 137 3.43 11.58 1.17
C VAL A 137 2.91 10.20 0.77
N LEU A 138 2.29 10.11 -0.40
CA LEU A 138 1.84 8.83 -0.96
C LEU A 138 2.87 8.30 -1.95
N THR A 139 3.26 7.03 -1.83
CA THR A 139 4.23 6.39 -2.71
C THR A 139 3.86 4.94 -3.02
N GLY A 140 4.35 4.44 -4.14
CA GLY A 140 4.20 3.04 -4.52
C GLY A 140 5.01 2.70 -5.76
N HIS A 141 5.20 1.40 -6.00
CA HIS A 141 5.94 0.88 -7.15
C HIS A 141 5.01 0.08 -8.08
N SER A 142 5.18 0.23 -9.40
CA SER A 142 4.38 -0.48 -10.42
C SER A 142 2.87 -0.30 -10.19
N ALA A 143 2.13 -1.39 -9.96
CA ALA A 143 0.71 -1.37 -9.56
C ALA A 143 0.43 -0.42 -8.38
N GLY A 144 1.28 -0.41 -7.35
CA GLY A 144 1.14 0.49 -6.21
C GLY A 144 1.39 1.95 -6.56
N GLY A 145 2.28 2.22 -7.54
CA GLY A 145 2.51 3.58 -8.05
C GLY A 145 1.32 4.09 -8.87
N GLN A 146 0.69 3.21 -9.65
CA GLN A 146 -0.57 3.50 -10.33
C GLN A 146 -1.69 3.80 -9.31
N LEU A 147 -1.82 2.97 -8.27
CA LEU A 147 -2.82 3.18 -7.20
C LEU A 147 -2.55 4.48 -6.43
N ALA A 148 -1.28 4.81 -6.17
CA ALA A 148 -0.89 6.07 -5.53
C ALA A 148 -1.34 7.28 -6.35
N LEU A 149 -1.05 7.27 -7.66
CA LEU A 149 -1.46 8.35 -8.54
C LEU A 149 -2.99 8.47 -8.63
N TRP A 150 -3.68 7.34 -8.78
CA TRP A 150 -5.15 7.32 -8.81
C TRP A 150 -5.75 7.86 -7.50
N ALA A 151 -5.24 7.43 -6.35
CA ALA A 151 -5.77 7.80 -5.05
C ALA A 151 -5.56 9.30 -4.74
N ALA A 152 -4.40 9.85 -5.10
CA ALA A 152 -4.14 11.30 -5.02
C ALA A 152 -5.11 12.12 -5.88
N ALA A 153 -5.55 11.55 -7.02
CA ALA A 153 -6.49 12.19 -7.94
C ALA A 153 -7.97 11.99 -7.56
N ARG A 154 -8.30 11.36 -6.41
CA ARG A 154 -9.70 11.08 -6.02
C ARG A 154 -10.60 12.32 -6.01
N HIS A 155 -10.06 13.50 -5.70
CA HIS A 155 -10.81 14.75 -5.66
C HIS A 155 -11.19 15.33 -7.05
N VAL A 156 -10.53 14.87 -8.11
CA VAL A 156 -10.82 15.26 -9.51
C VAL A 156 -11.52 14.15 -10.31
N LEU A 157 -11.92 13.06 -9.66
CA LEU A 157 -12.72 12.02 -10.31
C LEU A 157 -14.09 12.56 -10.78
N PRO A 158 -14.74 11.92 -11.77
CA PRO A 158 -16.08 12.28 -12.22
C PRO A 158 -17.08 12.33 -11.06
N ALA A 159 -18.06 13.24 -11.11
CA ALA A 159 -19.01 13.49 -10.02
C ALA A 159 -19.78 12.25 -9.52
N GLY A 160 -19.99 11.26 -10.39
CA GLY A 160 -20.66 9.98 -10.04
C GLY A 160 -19.73 8.88 -9.55
N SER A 161 -18.42 9.12 -9.43
CA SER A 161 -17.48 8.12 -8.93
C SER A 161 -17.69 7.89 -7.43
N PRO A 162 -17.81 6.62 -6.96
CA PRO A 162 -17.99 6.32 -5.54
C PRO A 162 -16.78 6.73 -4.69
N TRP A 163 -15.59 6.83 -5.31
CA TRP A 163 -14.35 7.21 -4.61
C TRP A 163 -14.05 8.71 -4.65
N ARG A 164 -14.94 9.55 -5.20
CA ARG A 164 -14.67 10.98 -5.36
C ARG A 164 -14.59 11.67 -4.01
N LEU A 165 -13.49 12.39 -3.77
CA LEU A 165 -13.36 13.27 -2.61
C LEU A 165 -13.91 14.67 -2.92
N PRO A 166 -14.49 15.38 -1.93
CA PRO A 166 -15.02 16.73 -2.13
C PRO A 166 -13.92 17.78 -2.31
N ALA A 167 -12.72 17.51 -1.79
CA ALA A 167 -11.54 18.38 -1.80
C ALA A 167 -10.27 17.52 -1.92
N PRO A 168 -9.10 18.11 -2.27
CA PRO A 168 -7.83 17.39 -2.26
C PRO A 168 -7.58 16.71 -0.90
N PRO A 169 -7.02 15.49 -0.88
CA PRO A 169 -6.57 14.88 0.37
C PRO A 169 -5.46 15.75 1.00
N PRO A 170 -5.40 15.82 2.34
CA PRO A 170 -4.46 16.65 3.08
C PRO A 170 -2.98 16.29 2.86
#